data_AF-A0A7J9I3P7-F1
#
_entry.id   AF-A0A7J9I3P7-F1
#
_cell.length_a   1.000
_cell.length_b   1.000
_cell.length_c   1.000
_cell.angle_alpha   90.00
_cell.angle_beta   90.00
_cell.angle_gamma   90.00
#
_symmetry.space_group_name_H-M   'P 1'
#
loop_
_entity.id
_entity.type
_entity.pdbx_description
1 polymer ?
#
loop_
_entity_poly.entity_id
_entity_poly.type
_entity_poly.pdbx_seq_one_letter_code
_entity_poly.pdbx_strand_id
1 'polypeptide(L)'
;MVEMISLLANPNQVRPKRFWGVYTKLKIFNMTNYKKVVYLDADTIVVKSIEDLFKCQKFCANLKHSERLNSGVMVVEPSEAVFNDMMSKVSTLPSYTGGDQGFLNSYYSDFPNAHVFDPNIPEEVLKSRPAPEMERLSTLYNADVGLYMLANKWMVDESELRVIHYTLGPLKPWDWWTSWLLKPVDVWQNVREQLKESLPGTGGGKNPNDELLVKFLFLLPFCALLFCFYRSFVQTGGSVCRTSLCNQIRHFYHIIRSSGTVAYTSVSSSSTINANSQFPNSAQNKVPAYLGAISVFVCFMAAVVSLGISISIVPRQVMPWTGLLLMYEWTFSIFFLSFGAFLHLIYLWGKREPGSVSSRMDPIDSDSRKGYRQASSCDIVTWYYGLGMAFLATAAPSLPCIFGITALFMRLGLMVVGGLILAAFMTYASEHLAIRSFLKGLEDRNTTRSRSACFLC
;
A
#
# COMPACT_ATOMS: atom_id res chain seq x y z
N MET A 1 -23.29 -8.98 27.09
CA MET A 1 -23.09 -10.45 27.21
C MET A 1 -22.86 -10.95 25.80
N VAL A 2 -21.76 -11.66 25.54
CA VAL A 2 -21.49 -12.27 24.22
C VAL A 2 -21.96 -13.72 24.29
N GLU A 3 -22.89 -14.10 23.43
CA GLU A 3 -23.41 -15.46 23.36
C GLU A 3 -22.80 -16.18 22.16
N MET A 4 -22.20 -17.34 22.39
CA MET A 4 -21.61 -18.16 21.33
C MET A 4 -22.69 -19.03 20.71
N ILE A 5 -22.94 -18.86 19.41
CA ILE A 5 -23.85 -19.71 18.65
C ILE A 5 -23.07 -20.81 17.93
N SER A 6 -23.67 -21.99 17.78
CA SER A 6 -23.05 -23.07 17.00
C SER A 6 -23.00 -22.71 15.51
N LEU A 7 -21.96 -23.18 14.83
CA LEU A 7 -21.77 -23.01 13.39
C LEU A 7 -22.90 -23.71 12.61
N LEU A 8 -23.43 -23.06 11.57
CA LEU A 8 -24.15 -23.73 10.49
C LEU A 8 -23.23 -23.81 9.26
N ALA A 9 -22.78 -25.02 8.94
CA ALA A 9 -21.90 -25.26 7.82
C ALA A 9 -22.63 -24.93 6.51
N ASN A 10 -21.94 -24.25 5.60
CA ASN A 10 -22.53 -23.96 4.29
C ASN A 10 -22.43 -25.20 3.38
N PRO A 11 -23.58 -25.67 2.82
CA PRO A 11 -23.69 -26.94 2.10
C PRO A 11 -23.16 -26.89 0.65
N ASN A 12 -22.87 -25.70 0.11
CA ASN A 12 -22.43 -25.55 -1.27
C ASN A 12 -20.99 -26.07 -1.46
N GLN A 13 -20.80 -26.97 -2.43
CA GLN A 13 -19.47 -27.50 -2.78
C GLN A 13 -18.61 -26.46 -3.51
N VAL A 14 -19.22 -25.72 -4.44
CA VAL A 14 -18.56 -24.64 -5.20
C VAL A 14 -18.82 -23.30 -4.51
N ARG A 15 -17.80 -22.76 -3.84
CA ARG A 15 -17.89 -21.50 -3.10
C ARG A 15 -16.50 -20.89 -2.81
N PRO A 16 -16.43 -19.58 -2.53
CA PRO A 16 -15.24 -18.97 -1.94
C PRO A 16 -14.88 -19.63 -0.60
N LYS A 17 -13.60 -19.90 -0.34
CA LYS A 17 -13.13 -20.51 0.94
C LYS A 17 -13.62 -19.76 2.18
N ARG A 18 -13.69 -18.42 2.11
CA ARG A 18 -14.19 -17.57 3.20
C ARG A 18 -15.68 -17.78 3.52
N PHE A 19 -16.47 -18.39 2.63
CA PHE A 19 -17.88 -18.66 2.84
C PHE A 19 -18.14 -19.97 3.60
N TRP A 20 -17.12 -20.52 4.27
CA TRP A 20 -17.22 -21.82 4.92
C TRP A 20 -18.38 -21.91 5.95
N GLY A 21 -18.62 -20.83 6.70
CA GLY A 21 -19.61 -20.75 7.78
C GLY A 21 -20.69 -19.66 7.66
N VAL A 22 -20.81 -19.01 6.49
CA VAL A 22 -21.72 -17.84 6.33
C VAL A 22 -23.20 -18.17 6.51
N TYR A 23 -23.60 -19.44 6.38
CA TYR A 23 -24.97 -19.87 6.64
C TYR A 23 -25.35 -19.75 8.12
N THR A 24 -24.37 -19.63 9.03
CA THR A 24 -24.64 -19.32 10.45
C THR A 24 -25.50 -18.07 10.61
N LYS A 25 -25.44 -17.13 9.63
CA LYS A 25 -26.34 -15.98 9.55
C LYS A 25 -27.83 -16.36 9.61
N LEU A 26 -28.23 -17.50 9.05
CA LEU A 26 -29.63 -17.95 9.04
C LEU A 26 -30.19 -18.24 10.45
N LYS A 27 -29.32 -18.39 11.46
CA LYS A 27 -29.78 -18.63 12.84
C LYS A 27 -30.55 -17.46 13.44
N ILE A 28 -30.44 -16.25 12.89
CA ILE A 28 -31.24 -15.10 13.33
C ILE A 28 -32.75 -15.35 13.19
N PHE A 29 -33.15 -16.21 12.24
CA PHE A 29 -34.55 -16.57 12.05
C PHE A 29 -35.08 -17.48 13.16
N ASN A 30 -34.21 -18.10 13.96
CA ASN A 30 -34.60 -18.96 15.08
C ASN A 30 -34.45 -18.30 16.47
N MET A 31 -34.10 -17.01 16.53
CA MET A 31 -33.95 -16.28 17.79
C MET A 31 -35.31 -15.84 18.35
N THR A 32 -36.22 -16.80 18.56
CA THR A 32 -37.63 -16.58 18.94
C THR A 32 -37.83 -15.97 20.34
N ASN A 33 -36.75 -15.87 21.12
CA ASN A 33 -36.72 -15.08 22.35
C ASN A 33 -36.79 -13.56 22.10
N TYR A 34 -36.63 -13.10 20.86
CA TYR A 34 -36.82 -11.72 20.45
C TYR A 34 -38.04 -11.57 19.53
N LYS A 35 -38.78 -10.48 19.71
CA LYS A 35 -39.89 -10.12 18.80
C LYS A 35 -39.38 -9.73 17.41
N LYS A 36 -38.24 -9.04 17.36
CA LYS A 36 -37.62 -8.51 16.14
C LYS A 36 -36.10 -8.53 16.31
N VAL A 37 -35.40 -8.86 15.23
CA VAL A 37 -33.93 -8.83 15.17
C VAL A 37 -33.52 -7.98 13.98
N VAL A 38 -32.68 -6.97 14.24
CA VAL A 38 -31.98 -6.21 13.19
C VAL A 38 -30.58 -6.80 13.07
N TYR A 39 -30.28 -7.39 11.92
CA TYR A 39 -28.99 -7.96 11.60
C TYR A 39 -28.15 -6.98 10.79
N LEU A 40 -26.88 -6.84 11.17
CA LEU A 40 -25.87 -6.03 10.51
C LEU A 40 -24.64 -6.91 10.25
N ASP A 41 -24.14 -6.94 9.01
CA ASP A 41 -22.86 -7.58 8.69
C ASP A 41 -21.72 -6.86 9.43
N ALA A 42 -20.65 -7.61 9.75
CA ALA A 42 -19.52 -7.11 10.55
C ALA A 42 -18.69 -6.04 9.82
N ASP A 43 -18.95 -5.79 8.54
CA ASP A 43 -18.34 -4.74 7.71
C ASP A 43 -19.36 -3.63 7.39
N THR A 44 -20.28 -3.37 8.33
CA THR A 44 -21.19 -2.23 8.32
C THR A 44 -20.88 -1.27 9.47
N ILE A 45 -21.30 -0.01 9.33
CA ILE A 45 -21.19 1.00 10.39
C ILE A 45 -22.47 1.84 10.44
N VAL A 46 -23.02 1.98 11.65
CA VAL A 46 -24.20 2.80 11.92
C VAL A 46 -23.73 4.22 12.24
N VAL A 47 -24.21 5.20 11.48
CA VAL A 47 -23.84 6.63 11.61
C VAL A 47 -24.99 7.50 12.14
N LYS A 48 -26.23 6.99 12.12
CA LYS A 48 -27.44 7.63 12.65
C LYS A 48 -28.35 6.56 13.25
N SER A 49 -29.29 6.93 14.12
CA SER A 49 -30.22 5.98 14.72
C SER A 49 -30.95 5.14 13.66
N ILE A 50 -31.13 3.85 13.95
CA ILE A 50 -31.83 2.88 13.12
C ILE A 50 -32.99 2.21 13.87
N GLU A 51 -33.45 2.81 14.97
CA GLU A 51 -34.54 2.26 15.80
C GLU A 51 -35.84 2.09 15.03
N ASP A 52 -36.06 2.92 14.01
CA ASP A 52 -37.21 2.80 13.13
C ASP A 52 -37.23 1.51 12.32
N LEU A 53 -36.09 0.84 12.09
CA LEU A 53 -36.07 -0.50 11.47
C LEU A 53 -36.89 -1.53 12.24
N PHE A 54 -37.08 -1.35 13.56
CA PHE A 54 -37.91 -2.25 14.36
C PHE A 54 -39.40 -2.16 14.04
N LYS A 55 -39.84 -1.16 13.25
CA LYS A 55 -41.22 -1.06 12.73
C LYS A 55 -41.49 -1.93 11.50
N CYS A 56 -40.45 -2.43 10.84
CA CYS A 56 -40.60 -3.41 9.75
C CYS A 56 -41.40 -4.62 10.25
N GLN A 57 -42.36 -5.14 9.48
CA GLN A 57 -43.27 -6.16 10.01
C GLN A 57 -42.70 -7.57 10.03
N LYS A 58 -42.37 -8.17 8.87
CA LYS A 58 -41.88 -9.55 8.79
C LYS A 58 -40.41 -9.63 8.39
N PHE A 59 -40.10 -9.43 7.11
CA PHE A 59 -38.74 -9.45 6.59
C PHE A 59 -38.41 -8.15 5.85
N CYS A 60 -37.34 -7.46 6.24
CA CYS A 60 -36.85 -6.32 5.47
C CYS A 60 -35.38 -6.48 5.11
N ALA A 61 -35.04 -6.06 3.91
CA ALA A 61 -33.65 -5.96 3.47
C ALA A 61 -33.52 -4.81 2.46
N ASN A 62 -32.30 -4.49 2.03
CA ASN A 62 -32.12 -3.50 0.97
C ASN A 62 -32.00 -4.20 -0.40
N LEU A 63 -32.58 -3.61 -1.44
CA LEU A 63 -32.22 -3.95 -2.81
C LEU A 63 -30.92 -3.21 -3.17
N LYS A 64 -29.95 -3.98 -3.67
CA LYS A 64 -28.69 -3.41 -4.17
C LYS A 64 -28.93 -2.74 -5.54
N HIS A 65 -27.91 -2.66 -6.39
CA HIS A 65 -28.00 -2.12 -7.75
C HIS A 65 -28.67 -3.08 -8.77
N SER A 66 -29.51 -4.00 -8.29
CA SER A 66 -30.14 -5.07 -9.09
C SER A 66 -31.45 -5.51 -8.43
N GLU A 67 -32.19 -6.39 -9.10
CA GLU A 67 -33.35 -7.13 -8.57
C GLU A 67 -32.93 -8.20 -7.53
N ARG A 68 -31.96 -7.89 -6.67
CA ARG A 68 -31.43 -8.83 -5.67
C ARG A 68 -31.22 -8.10 -4.34
N LEU A 69 -31.63 -8.76 -3.27
CA LEU A 69 -31.43 -8.29 -1.92
C LEU A 69 -29.95 -8.37 -1.52
N ASN A 70 -29.55 -7.42 -0.68
CA ASN A 70 -28.29 -7.43 0.04
C ASN A 70 -28.55 -7.96 1.47
N SER A 71 -27.86 -9.02 1.88
CA SER A 71 -28.06 -9.66 3.19
C SER A 71 -27.21 -9.06 4.32
N GLY A 72 -26.59 -7.90 4.09
CA GLY A 72 -25.75 -7.23 5.07
C GLY A 72 -26.49 -6.31 6.03
N VAL A 73 -27.72 -5.91 5.70
CA VAL A 73 -28.65 -5.27 6.64
C VAL A 73 -30.01 -5.90 6.44
N MET A 74 -30.51 -6.56 7.48
CA MET A 74 -31.81 -7.23 7.45
C MET A 74 -32.59 -6.99 8.73
N VAL A 75 -33.91 -6.97 8.63
CA VAL A 75 -34.82 -7.06 9.77
C VAL A 75 -35.59 -8.36 9.64
N VAL A 76 -35.63 -9.14 10.70
CA VAL A 76 -36.38 -10.40 10.75
C VAL A 76 -37.33 -10.40 11.94
N GLU A 77 -38.54 -10.89 11.72
CA GLU A 77 -39.38 -11.47 12.76
C GLU A 77 -38.97 -12.95 12.91
N PRO A 78 -38.29 -13.34 14.00
CA PRO A 78 -37.85 -14.72 14.17
C PRO A 78 -39.06 -15.68 14.22
N SER A 79 -38.96 -16.79 13.50
CA SER A 79 -39.99 -17.82 13.43
C SER A 79 -39.34 -19.18 13.23
N GLU A 80 -39.57 -20.08 14.18
CA GLU A 80 -39.09 -21.47 14.11
C GLU A 80 -39.60 -22.17 12.84
N ALA A 81 -40.84 -21.88 12.42
CA ALA A 81 -41.41 -22.44 11.19
C ALA A 81 -40.63 -22.00 9.95
N VAL A 82 -40.32 -20.70 9.85
CA VAL A 82 -39.51 -20.15 8.74
C VAL A 82 -38.09 -20.71 8.77
N PHE A 83 -37.48 -20.80 9.95
CA PHE A 83 -36.14 -21.37 10.09
C PHE A 83 -36.09 -22.85 9.68
N ASN A 84 -37.04 -23.67 10.14
CA ASN A 84 -37.11 -25.08 9.79
C ASN A 84 -37.36 -25.28 8.29
N ASP A 85 -38.20 -24.45 7.67
CA ASP A 85 -38.39 -24.46 6.21
C ASP A 85 -37.09 -24.10 5.48
N MET A 86 -36.36 -23.07 5.92
CA MET A 86 -35.03 -22.75 5.39
C MET A 86 -34.08 -23.94 5.53
N MET A 87 -34.00 -24.58 6.70
CA MET A 87 -33.12 -25.73 6.96
C MET A 87 -33.47 -26.93 6.08
N SER A 88 -34.73 -27.13 5.73
CA SER A 88 -35.14 -28.17 4.77
C SER A 88 -34.67 -27.89 3.33
N LYS A 89 -34.39 -26.61 3.02
CA LYS A 89 -34.05 -26.11 1.67
C LYS A 89 -32.58 -25.77 1.49
N VAL A 90 -31.77 -25.65 2.55
CA VAL A 90 -30.36 -25.20 2.43
C VAL A 90 -29.52 -26.07 1.48
N SER A 91 -29.82 -27.35 1.35
CA SER A 91 -29.10 -28.29 0.47
C SER A 91 -29.66 -28.39 -0.95
N THR A 92 -30.90 -27.94 -1.18
CA THR A 92 -31.62 -28.15 -2.45
C THR A 92 -31.88 -26.85 -3.20
N LEU A 93 -32.08 -25.74 -2.49
CA LEU A 93 -32.30 -24.43 -3.08
C LEU A 93 -30.97 -23.85 -3.56
N PRO A 94 -30.89 -23.34 -4.81
CA PRO A 94 -29.63 -22.84 -5.34
C PRO A 94 -29.16 -21.58 -4.59
N SER A 95 -27.84 -21.39 -4.53
CA SER A 95 -27.22 -20.14 -4.12
C SER A 95 -26.23 -19.70 -5.17
N TYR A 96 -26.59 -18.68 -5.97
CA TYR A 96 -25.75 -18.19 -7.07
C TYR A 96 -24.42 -17.57 -6.59
N THR A 97 -24.30 -17.22 -5.32
CA THR A 97 -23.04 -16.77 -4.70
C THR A 97 -22.27 -17.89 -4.00
N GLY A 98 -22.87 -19.08 -3.86
CA GLY A 98 -22.38 -20.14 -2.98
C GLY A 98 -22.42 -19.78 -1.49
N GLY A 99 -23.15 -18.74 -1.09
CA GLY A 99 -23.24 -18.19 0.27
C GLY A 99 -24.67 -17.91 0.74
N ASP A 100 -24.82 -17.22 1.88
CA ASP A 100 -26.11 -16.87 2.49
C ASP A 100 -26.93 -15.91 1.61
N GLN A 101 -26.27 -14.89 1.03
CA GLN A 101 -26.97 -13.89 0.21
C GLN A 101 -27.65 -14.53 -1.01
N GLY A 102 -26.96 -15.48 -1.68
CA GLY A 102 -27.51 -16.16 -2.83
C GLY A 102 -28.69 -17.04 -2.46
N PHE A 103 -28.60 -17.75 -1.34
CA PHE A 103 -29.69 -18.56 -0.81
C PHE A 103 -30.91 -17.72 -0.42
N LEU A 104 -30.71 -16.62 0.32
CA LEU A 104 -31.79 -15.73 0.73
C LEU A 104 -32.51 -15.09 -0.46
N ASN A 105 -31.78 -14.74 -1.53
CA ASN A 105 -32.38 -14.28 -2.78
C ASN A 105 -33.24 -15.36 -3.47
N SER A 106 -32.82 -16.63 -3.41
CA SER A 106 -33.61 -17.74 -3.94
C SER A 106 -34.81 -18.10 -3.06
N TYR A 107 -34.69 -17.92 -1.74
CA TYR A 107 -35.75 -18.20 -0.78
C TYR A 107 -36.84 -17.11 -0.81
N TYR A 108 -36.43 -15.84 -0.88
CA TYR A 108 -37.30 -14.68 -1.04
C TYR A 108 -37.29 -14.21 -2.50
N SER A 109 -37.66 -15.10 -3.44
CA SER A 109 -37.55 -14.83 -4.89
C SER A 109 -38.39 -13.64 -5.36
N ASP A 110 -39.48 -13.33 -4.66
CA ASP A 110 -40.37 -12.22 -4.99
C ASP A 110 -39.98 -10.89 -4.30
N PHE A 111 -38.86 -10.86 -3.56
CA PHE A 111 -38.36 -9.66 -2.88
C PHE A 111 -38.22 -8.40 -3.75
N PRO A 112 -37.87 -8.48 -5.06
CA PRO A 112 -37.86 -7.30 -5.92
C PRO A 112 -39.21 -6.56 -6.00
N ASN A 113 -40.32 -7.29 -5.85
CA ASN A 113 -41.68 -6.75 -5.90
C ASN A 113 -42.19 -6.25 -4.54
N ALA A 114 -41.41 -6.42 -3.46
CA ALA A 114 -41.78 -5.98 -2.13
C ALA A 114 -42.00 -4.46 -2.06
N HIS A 115 -42.90 -4.01 -1.20
CA HIS A 115 -43.16 -2.58 -1.00
C HIS A 115 -41.97 -1.89 -0.33
N VAL A 116 -41.77 -0.60 -0.60
CA VAL A 116 -40.73 0.17 0.10
C VAL A 116 -41.16 0.37 1.55
N PHE A 117 -40.25 0.07 2.46
CA PHE A 117 -40.43 0.32 3.88
C PHE A 117 -40.45 1.84 4.14
N ASP A 118 -41.54 2.32 4.74
CA ASP A 118 -41.69 3.70 5.19
C ASP A 118 -41.94 3.73 6.71
N PRO A 119 -40.97 4.21 7.51
CA PRO A 119 -41.08 4.24 8.96
C PRO A 119 -42.08 5.28 9.50
N ASN A 120 -42.60 6.16 8.64
CA ASN A 120 -43.48 7.27 9.00
C ASN A 120 -44.96 7.01 8.69
N ILE A 121 -45.31 5.81 8.22
CA ILE A 121 -46.71 5.45 7.96
C ILE A 121 -47.51 5.52 9.28
N PRO A 122 -48.66 6.23 9.32
CA PRO A 122 -49.53 6.25 10.48
C PRO A 122 -50.03 4.86 10.87
N GLU A 123 -50.10 4.60 12.17
CA GLU A 123 -50.52 3.29 12.72
C GLU A 123 -51.91 2.84 12.23
N GLU A 124 -52.82 3.78 12.00
CA GLU A 124 -54.16 3.52 11.45
C GLU A 124 -54.11 2.91 10.04
N VAL A 125 -53.17 3.36 9.22
CA VAL A 125 -52.95 2.85 7.86
C VAL A 125 -52.26 1.49 7.90
N LEU A 126 -51.38 1.25 8.88
CA LEU A 126 -50.77 -0.08 9.06
C LEU A 126 -51.80 -1.13 9.46
N LYS A 127 -52.78 -0.77 10.28
CA LYS A 127 -53.84 -1.67 10.74
C LYS A 127 -54.93 -1.93 9.70
N SER A 128 -55.09 -1.06 8.70
CA SER A 128 -56.12 -1.20 7.67
C SER A 128 -55.75 -2.17 6.54
N ARG A 129 -54.48 -2.60 6.47
CA ARG A 129 -53.97 -3.52 5.43
C ARG A 129 -53.32 -4.76 6.05
N PRO A 130 -53.30 -5.90 5.34
CA PRO A 130 -52.54 -7.05 5.79
C PRO A 130 -51.05 -6.71 5.87
N ALA A 131 -50.36 -7.30 6.85
CA ALA A 131 -48.94 -7.09 7.02
C ALA A 131 -48.17 -7.69 5.83
N PRO A 132 -47.38 -6.90 5.05
CA PRO A 132 -46.47 -7.44 4.05
C PRO A 132 -45.57 -8.55 4.60
N GLU A 133 -45.42 -9.62 3.81
CA GLU A 133 -44.41 -10.67 4.06
C GLU A 133 -42.99 -10.11 4.04
N MET A 134 -42.77 -9.06 3.24
CA MET A 134 -41.47 -8.45 3.05
C MET A 134 -41.56 -7.00 2.60
N GLU A 135 -40.57 -6.19 2.99
CA GLU A 135 -40.45 -4.78 2.59
C GLU A 135 -38.99 -4.43 2.22
N ARG A 136 -38.83 -3.42 1.36
CA ARG A 136 -37.53 -2.95 0.86
C ARG A 136 -37.06 -1.74 1.64
N LEU A 137 -35.93 -1.88 2.32
CA LEU A 137 -35.22 -0.79 2.96
C LEU A 137 -34.63 0.14 1.89
N SER A 138 -34.77 1.43 2.12
CA SER A 138 -34.05 2.47 1.37
C SER A 138 -32.53 2.27 1.49
N THR A 139 -31.78 2.73 0.48
CA THR A 139 -30.31 2.74 0.46
C THR A 139 -29.71 3.49 1.66
N LEU A 140 -30.47 4.38 2.32
CA LEU A 140 -30.08 5.03 3.57
C LEU A 140 -29.65 4.03 4.66
N TYR A 141 -30.27 2.85 4.70
CA TYR A 141 -30.03 1.80 5.69
C TYR A 141 -29.01 0.75 5.25
N ASN A 142 -28.45 0.84 4.05
CA ASN A 142 -27.44 -0.10 3.56
C ASN A 142 -26.65 0.53 2.39
N ALA A 143 -25.99 1.66 2.67
CA ALA A 143 -25.31 2.42 1.64
C ALA A 143 -24.02 1.75 1.19
N ASP A 144 -23.91 1.47 -0.11
CA ASP A 144 -22.80 0.71 -0.65
C ASP A 144 -21.57 1.58 -0.95
N VAL A 145 -20.46 1.34 -0.24
CA VAL A 145 -19.16 1.96 -0.52
C VAL A 145 -18.65 1.67 -1.93
N GLY A 146 -18.99 0.52 -2.52
CA GLY A 146 -18.69 0.19 -3.90
C GLY A 146 -19.37 1.12 -4.91
N LEU A 147 -20.59 1.57 -4.62
CA LEU A 147 -21.27 2.57 -5.46
C LEU A 147 -20.67 3.96 -5.24
N TYR A 148 -20.35 4.29 -3.98
CA TYR A 148 -19.64 5.52 -3.66
C TYR A 148 -18.34 5.64 -4.45
N MET A 149 -17.57 4.56 -4.61
CA MET A 149 -16.34 4.57 -5.40
C MET A 149 -16.57 4.92 -6.88
N LEU A 150 -17.66 4.41 -7.47
CA LEU A 150 -17.99 4.66 -8.87
C LEU A 150 -18.49 6.09 -9.09
N ALA A 151 -19.29 6.62 -8.15
CA ALA A 151 -19.92 7.93 -8.26
C ALA A 151 -19.11 9.09 -7.63
N ASN A 152 -18.12 8.77 -6.79
CA ASN A 152 -17.40 9.70 -5.90
C ASN A 152 -18.33 10.55 -5.01
N LYS A 153 -19.52 10.05 -4.71
CA LYS A 153 -20.52 10.65 -3.82
C LYS A 153 -21.53 9.61 -3.36
N TRP A 154 -22.24 9.89 -2.28
CA TRP A 154 -23.42 9.10 -1.91
C TRP A 154 -24.54 9.36 -2.91
N MET A 155 -25.29 8.32 -3.26
CA MET A 155 -26.49 8.42 -4.12
C MET A 155 -27.75 8.80 -3.34
N VAL A 156 -27.56 9.18 -2.08
CA VAL A 156 -28.57 9.61 -1.12
C VAL A 156 -28.04 10.86 -0.43
N ASP A 157 -28.92 11.59 0.27
CA ASP A 157 -28.49 12.68 1.14
C ASP A 157 -27.59 12.14 2.26
N GLU A 158 -26.37 12.66 2.33
CA GLU A 158 -25.36 12.24 3.31
C GLU A 158 -25.80 12.55 4.75
N SER A 159 -26.60 13.60 4.96
CA SER A 159 -27.13 13.99 6.29
C SER A 159 -28.21 13.03 6.81
N GLU A 160 -28.84 12.28 5.90
CA GLU A 160 -29.85 11.27 6.20
C GLU A 160 -29.31 9.84 6.21
N LEU A 161 -28.03 9.66 5.87
CA LEU A 161 -27.35 8.37 5.85
C LEU A 161 -27.42 7.71 7.24
N ARG A 162 -27.72 6.41 7.27
CA ARG A 162 -27.89 5.67 8.53
C ARG A 162 -26.90 4.54 8.70
N VAL A 163 -26.70 3.74 7.65
CA VAL A 163 -25.76 2.63 7.67
C VAL A 163 -24.90 2.64 6.42
N ILE A 164 -23.59 2.58 6.59
CA ILE A 164 -22.61 2.39 5.51
C ILE A 164 -22.16 0.93 5.51
N HIS A 165 -22.13 0.31 4.34
CA HIS A 165 -21.71 -1.08 4.14
C HIS A 165 -20.49 -1.14 3.21
N TYR A 166 -19.38 -1.68 3.74
CA TYR A 166 -18.11 -1.81 3.04
C TYR A 166 -18.08 -3.07 2.14
N THR A 167 -18.90 -3.07 1.08
CA THR A 167 -19.15 -4.27 0.25
C THR A 167 -17.97 -4.70 -0.64
N LEU A 168 -16.91 -3.89 -0.72
CA LEU A 168 -15.76 -4.16 -1.57
C LEU A 168 -14.88 -5.24 -0.94
N GLY A 169 -15.04 -6.47 -1.42
CA GLY A 169 -14.38 -7.65 -0.86
C GLY A 169 -12.88 -7.49 -0.56
N PRO A 170 -12.05 -6.99 -1.50
CA PRO A 170 -10.61 -6.81 -1.29
C PRO A 170 -10.23 -5.58 -0.45
N LEU A 171 -11.14 -4.62 -0.27
CA LEU A 171 -10.87 -3.31 0.30
C LEU A 171 -11.68 -3.13 1.57
N LYS A 172 -11.21 -3.75 2.65
CA LYS A 172 -11.87 -3.68 3.94
C LYS A 172 -11.35 -2.51 4.77
N PRO A 173 -12.20 -1.89 5.60
CA PRO A 173 -11.86 -0.65 6.26
C PRO A 173 -10.83 -0.83 7.39
N TRP A 174 -10.67 -2.05 7.92
CA TRP A 174 -9.63 -2.38 8.90
C TRP A 174 -8.24 -2.57 8.30
N ASP A 175 -8.12 -2.66 6.98
CA ASP A 175 -6.81 -2.71 6.32
C ASP A 175 -6.26 -1.29 6.18
N TRP A 176 -5.09 -1.04 6.76
CA TRP A 176 -4.50 0.30 6.85
C TRP A 176 -4.36 1.00 5.49
N TRP A 177 -4.11 0.23 4.41
CA TRP A 177 -3.93 0.79 3.07
C TRP A 177 -5.23 1.30 2.45
N THR A 178 -6.39 0.77 2.89
CA THR A 178 -7.68 1.11 2.30
C THR A 178 -8.07 2.56 2.55
N SER A 179 -7.64 3.16 3.67
CA SER A 179 -7.87 4.58 3.98
C SER A 179 -7.25 5.52 2.93
N TRP A 180 -6.15 5.12 2.29
CA TRP A 180 -5.51 5.90 1.23
C TRP A 180 -6.24 5.82 -0.12
N LEU A 181 -7.14 4.85 -0.27
CA LEU A 181 -7.89 4.60 -1.50
C LEU A 181 -9.35 5.05 -1.39
N LEU A 182 -9.98 4.88 -0.22
CA LEU A 182 -11.42 5.02 -0.02
C LEU A 182 -11.73 6.04 1.07
N LYS A 183 -12.30 7.19 0.69
CA LYS A 183 -12.68 8.26 1.62
C LYS A 183 -13.64 7.80 2.74
N PRO A 184 -14.68 6.97 2.51
CA PRO A 184 -15.59 6.56 3.58
C PRO A 184 -14.92 5.81 4.74
N VAL A 185 -13.71 5.24 4.54
CA VAL A 185 -12.97 4.53 5.59
C VAL A 185 -12.60 5.44 6.76
N ASP A 186 -12.53 6.75 6.57
CA ASP A 186 -12.29 7.69 7.67
C ASP A 186 -13.39 7.60 8.73
N VAL A 187 -14.65 7.39 8.31
CA VAL A 187 -15.79 7.18 9.22
C VAL A 187 -15.57 5.93 10.07
N TRP A 188 -15.05 4.85 9.47
CA TRP A 188 -14.72 3.63 10.19
C TRP A 188 -13.61 3.83 11.20
N GLN A 189 -12.51 4.48 10.80
CA GLN A 189 -11.36 4.69 11.69
C GLN A 189 -11.74 5.58 12.88
N ASN A 190 -12.51 6.64 12.64
CA ASN A 190 -12.98 7.54 13.69
C ASN A 190 -13.81 6.81 14.76
N VAL A 191 -14.68 5.87 14.37
CA VAL A 191 -15.44 5.06 15.32
C VAL A 191 -14.55 4.01 15.97
N ARG A 192 -13.73 3.31 15.19
CA ARG A 192 -12.82 2.25 15.65
C ARG A 192 -11.94 2.75 16.80
N GLU A 193 -11.34 3.92 16.67
CA GLU A 193 -10.45 4.52 17.67
C GLU A 193 -11.13 4.80 19.02
N GLN A 194 -12.44 5.05 19.01
CA GLN A 194 -13.23 5.35 20.20
C GLN A 194 -13.77 4.10 20.91
N LEU A 195 -13.65 2.91 20.29
CA LEU A 195 -14.17 1.68 20.87
C LEU A 195 -13.38 1.30 22.12
N LYS A 196 -14.13 1.09 23.22
CA LYS A 196 -13.59 0.49 24.45
C LYS A 196 -13.16 -0.94 24.18
N GLU A 197 -12.26 -1.43 25.01
CA GLU A 197 -11.84 -2.83 24.94
C GLU A 197 -13.01 -3.77 25.22
N SER A 198 -13.21 -4.73 24.33
CA SER A 198 -14.14 -5.84 24.52
C SER A 198 -13.44 -7.06 25.12
N LEU A 199 -12.13 -7.17 24.86
CA LEU A 199 -11.19 -8.14 25.41
C LEU A 199 -9.90 -7.38 25.79
N PRO A 200 -9.10 -7.87 26.75
CA PRO A 200 -7.88 -7.17 27.18
C PRO A 200 -6.98 -6.79 26.00
N GLY A 201 -6.72 -5.49 25.83
CA GLY A 201 -5.85 -4.98 24.77
C GLY A 201 -6.49 -4.86 23.38
N THR A 202 -7.82 -5.01 23.23
CA THR A 202 -8.53 -4.81 21.95
C THR A 202 -9.13 -3.43 21.75
N GLY A 203 -9.01 -2.53 22.75
CA GLY A 203 -9.50 -1.16 22.64
C GLY A 203 -8.93 -0.44 21.41
N GLY A 204 -9.73 0.38 20.75
CA GLY A 204 -9.33 1.02 19.49
C GLY A 204 -9.15 0.04 18.31
N GLY A 205 -9.63 -1.20 18.42
CA GLY A 205 -9.38 -2.27 17.45
C GLY A 205 -7.90 -2.67 17.39
N LYS A 206 -7.20 -2.61 18.52
CA LYS A 206 -5.79 -3.01 18.66
C LYS A 206 -5.66 -4.52 18.87
N ASN A 207 -4.45 -5.01 18.67
CA ASN A 207 -4.07 -6.39 18.93
C ASN A 207 -2.68 -6.39 19.60
N PRO A 208 -2.52 -6.95 20.81
CA PRO A 208 -1.25 -6.95 21.53
C PRO A 208 -0.07 -7.54 20.73
N ASN A 209 -0.33 -8.57 19.92
CA ASN A 209 0.70 -9.19 19.08
C ASN A 209 1.14 -8.27 17.95
N ASP A 210 0.19 -7.58 17.31
CA ASP A 210 0.48 -6.63 16.24
C ASP A 210 1.22 -5.40 16.81
N GLU A 211 0.85 -4.93 18.00
CA GLU A 211 1.56 -3.84 18.66
C GLU A 211 3.03 -4.19 18.97
N LEU A 212 3.29 -5.40 19.45
CA LEU A 212 4.64 -5.87 19.69
C LEU A 212 5.44 -5.95 18.38
N LEU A 213 4.83 -6.50 17.32
CA LEU A 213 5.45 -6.57 16.01
C LEU A 213 5.76 -5.18 15.43
N VAL A 214 4.83 -4.22 15.54
CA VAL A 214 5.03 -2.82 15.12
C VAL A 214 6.21 -2.18 15.86
N LYS A 215 6.29 -2.36 17.18
CA LYS A 215 7.44 -1.86 17.98
C LYS A 215 8.75 -2.46 17.51
N PHE A 216 8.79 -3.76 17.24
CA PHE A 216 9.98 -4.43 16.71
C PHE A 216 10.37 -3.90 15.34
N LEU A 217 9.41 -3.78 14.42
CA LEU A 217 9.64 -3.29 13.06
C LEU A 217 10.15 -1.85 13.02
N PHE A 218 9.73 -1.01 13.97
CA PHE A 218 10.19 0.37 14.10
C PHE A 218 11.59 0.48 14.73
N LEU A 219 11.90 -0.36 15.73
CA LEU A 219 13.19 -0.31 16.43
C LEU A 219 14.33 -0.92 15.62
N LEU A 220 14.07 -1.92 14.78
CA LEU A 220 15.13 -2.69 14.12
C LEU A 220 16.01 -1.84 13.17
N PRO A 221 15.46 -1.02 12.25
CA PRO A 221 16.29 -0.20 11.36
C PRO A 221 17.12 0.82 12.15
N PHE A 222 16.56 1.38 13.22
CA PHE A 222 17.26 2.29 14.12
C PHE A 222 18.44 1.60 14.84
N CYS A 223 18.22 0.42 15.39
CA CYS A 223 19.28 -0.39 16.01
C CYS A 223 20.38 -0.77 14.99
N ALA A 224 20.00 -1.12 13.76
CA ALA A 224 20.95 -1.43 12.69
C ALA A 224 21.79 -0.20 12.30
N LEU A 225 21.17 0.97 12.17
CA LEU A 225 21.87 2.23 11.91
C LEU A 225 22.84 2.57 13.05
N LEU A 226 22.39 2.50 14.31
CA LEU A 226 23.24 2.73 15.48
C LEU A 226 24.44 1.78 15.52
N PHE A 227 24.22 0.50 15.22
CA PHE A 227 25.31 -0.48 15.14
C PHE A 227 26.31 -0.14 14.03
N CYS A 228 25.84 0.27 12.86
CA CYS A 228 26.69 0.74 11.76
C CYS A 228 27.48 2.01 12.14
N PHE A 229 26.85 2.97 12.80
CA PHE A 229 27.51 4.18 13.29
C PHE A 229 28.56 3.86 14.34
N TYR A 230 28.24 3.00 15.31
CA TYR A 230 29.18 2.56 16.33
C TYR A 230 30.40 1.86 15.72
N ARG A 231 30.18 0.93 14.78
CA ARG A 231 31.27 0.24 14.08
C ARG A 231 32.16 1.22 13.31
N SER A 232 31.56 2.17 12.60
CA SER A 232 32.28 3.22 11.88
C SER A 232 33.09 4.11 12.82
N PHE A 233 32.50 4.50 13.96
CA PHE A 233 33.16 5.31 15.00
C PHE A 233 34.37 4.59 15.62
N VAL A 234 34.23 3.30 15.92
CA VAL A 234 35.33 2.46 16.44
C VAL A 234 36.44 2.30 15.39
N GLN A 235 36.10 2.08 14.12
CA GLN A 235 37.08 1.93 13.04
C GLN A 235 37.85 3.23 12.71
N THR A 236 37.26 4.39 12.99
CA THR A 236 37.85 5.71 12.71
C THR A 236 38.49 6.37 13.93
N GLY A 237 38.62 5.66 15.06
CA GLY A 237 39.28 6.18 16.26
C GLY A 237 38.62 7.45 16.82
N GLY A 238 37.29 7.57 16.71
CA GLY A 238 36.53 8.67 17.31
C GLY A 238 36.51 10.01 16.55
N SER A 239 37.03 10.09 15.33
CA SER A 239 37.18 11.36 14.58
C SER A 239 35.95 11.82 13.77
N VAL A 240 34.88 11.02 13.69
CA VAL A 240 33.77 11.25 12.73
C VAL A 240 32.84 12.41 13.10
N CYS A 241 32.75 12.82 14.38
CA CYS A 241 31.63 13.66 14.83
C CYS A 241 31.82 15.18 14.64
N ARG A 242 33.02 15.71 14.35
CA ARG A 242 33.24 17.17 14.29
C ARG A 242 33.42 17.78 12.90
N THR A 243 33.70 17.00 11.86
CA THR A 243 34.19 17.53 10.57
C THR A 243 33.38 17.13 9.34
N SER A 244 32.48 16.14 9.39
CA SER A 244 31.74 15.68 8.20
C SER A 244 30.42 16.43 7.98
N LEU A 245 29.49 16.41 8.93
CA LEU A 245 28.13 16.95 8.73
C LEU A 245 28.10 18.48 8.55
N CYS A 246 28.84 19.24 9.36
CA CYS A 246 28.93 20.70 9.22
C CYS A 246 29.61 21.14 7.92
N ASN A 247 30.61 20.39 7.44
CA ASN A 247 31.22 20.67 6.13
C ASN A 247 30.32 20.25 4.98
N GLN A 248 29.54 19.17 5.12
CA GLN A 248 28.55 18.75 4.13
C GLN A 248 27.41 19.76 3.99
N ILE A 249 26.88 20.30 5.09
CA ILE A 249 25.84 21.34 5.06
C ILE A 249 26.39 22.64 4.47
N ARG A 250 27.62 23.04 4.86
CA ARG A 250 28.29 24.24 4.32
C ARG A 250 28.60 24.10 2.83
N HIS A 251 29.00 22.92 2.37
CA HIS A 251 29.24 22.64 0.94
C HIS A 251 27.94 22.60 0.13
N PHE A 252 26.86 22.03 0.68
CA PHE A 252 25.53 22.06 0.05
C PHE A 252 25.00 23.49 -0.08
N TYR A 253 25.18 24.31 0.95
CA TYR A 253 24.85 25.73 0.94
C TYR A 253 25.65 26.50 -0.14
N HIS A 254 26.93 26.17 -0.34
CA HIS A 254 27.75 26.76 -1.40
C HIS A 254 27.36 26.31 -2.80
N ILE A 255 26.98 25.04 -3.01
CA ILE A 255 26.50 24.52 -4.30
C ILE A 255 25.15 25.14 -4.71
N ILE A 256 24.21 25.26 -3.77
CA ILE A 256 22.92 25.91 -4.02
C ILE A 256 23.12 27.39 -4.37
N ARG A 257 24.09 28.05 -3.73
CA ARG A 257 24.44 29.46 -3.99
C ARG A 257 25.25 29.66 -5.27
N SER A 258 25.99 28.66 -5.75
CA SER A 258 26.76 28.72 -7.00
C SER A 258 26.01 28.18 -8.22
N SER A 259 24.84 27.56 -8.03
CA SER A 259 23.99 27.06 -9.12
C SER A 259 23.17 28.20 -9.73
N GLY A 260 23.87 29.18 -10.30
CA GLY A 260 23.30 30.01 -11.36
C GLY A 260 23.27 29.16 -12.64
N THR A 261 22.05 28.88 -13.12
CA THR A 261 21.74 28.39 -14.47
C THR A 261 22.33 27.02 -14.84
N VAL A 262 21.68 25.94 -14.40
CA VAL A 262 21.84 24.62 -15.03
C VAL A 262 21.04 24.62 -16.34
N ALA A 263 21.74 24.64 -17.47
CA ALA A 263 21.12 24.55 -18.79
C ALA A 263 20.46 23.17 -18.97
N TYR A 264 19.12 23.17 -19.09
CA TYR A 264 18.35 22.05 -19.60
C TYR A 264 18.77 21.75 -21.04
N THR A 265 19.30 20.55 -21.30
CA THR A 265 19.33 20.01 -22.66
C THR A 265 17.98 19.34 -22.92
N SER A 266 17.17 20.00 -23.75
CA SER A 266 15.90 19.48 -24.24
C SER A 266 16.12 18.24 -25.10
N VAL A 267 15.32 17.21 -24.87
CA VAL A 267 15.19 16.06 -25.77
C VAL A 267 14.43 16.53 -27.01
N SER A 268 15.12 16.59 -28.15
CA SER A 268 14.46 16.65 -29.46
C SER A 268 14.27 15.24 -29.99
N SER A 269 13.02 14.90 -30.25
CA SER A 269 12.59 13.74 -31.02
C SER A 269 13.00 13.89 -32.48
N SER A 270 13.94 13.07 -32.96
CA SER A 270 14.02 12.69 -34.38
C SER A 270 14.82 11.41 -34.53
N SER A 271 14.20 10.42 -35.18
CA SER A 271 14.81 9.23 -35.74
C SER A 271 15.90 9.58 -36.75
N THR A 272 17.18 9.30 -36.45
CA THR A 272 18.16 8.82 -37.45
C THR A 272 19.46 8.38 -36.77
N ILE A 273 19.99 7.27 -37.28
CA ILE A 273 21.28 6.67 -36.98
C ILE A 273 22.39 7.71 -37.14
N ASN A 274 23.12 8.03 -36.07
CA ASN A 274 24.55 8.34 -36.18
C ASN A 274 25.27 8.30 -34.82
N ALA A 275 26.41 7.62 -34.82
CA ALA A 275 27.34 7.55 -33.71
C ALA A 275 28.07 8.89 -33.53
N ASN A 276 28.43 9.18 -32.27
CA ASN A 276 29.29 10.26 -31.75
C ASN A 276 28.56 11.42 -31.07
N SER A 277 28.39 11.27 -29.76
CA SER A 277 28.41 12.39 -28.81
C SER A 277 29.32 12.04 -27.64
N GLN A 278 30.16 13.01 -27.27
CA GLN A 278 31.46 12.85 -26.62
C GLN A 278 31.35 12.55 -25.11
N PHE A 279 31.61 11.29 -24.74
CA PHE A 279 32.40 10.96 -23.55
C PHE A 279 33.86 10.79 -23.98
N PRO A 280 34.88 11.02 -23.13
CA PRO A 280 36.25 10.74 -23.50
C PRO A 280 36.38 9.26 -23.89
N ASN A 281 36.70 9.00 -25.16
CA ASN A 281 36.71 7.68 -25.83
C ASN A 281 37.63 6.61 -25.20
N SER A 282 38.29 6.88 -24.08
CA SER A 282 39.18 5.93 -23.39
C SER A 282 38.53 5.16 -22.24
N ALA A 283 37.35 5.59 -21.74
CA ALA A 283 36.65 4.93 -20.63
C ALA A 283 35.58 3.92 -21.09
N GLN A 284 34.91 4.15 -22.23
CA GLN A 284 33.85 3.27 -22.73
C GLN A 284 34.34 1.89 -23.17
N ASN A 285 35.60 1.77 -23.61
CA ASN A 285 36.18 0.47 -24.01
C ASN A 285 36.45 -0.49 -22.84
N LYS A 286 36.21 -0.09 -21.58
CA LYS A 286 36.48 -0.91 -20.39
C LYS A 286 35.22 -1.40 -19.65
N VAL A 287 34.04 -0.87 -19.97
CA VAL A 287 32.80 -1.23 -19.26
C VAL A 287 32.06 -2.31 -20.06
N PRO A 288 31.62 -3.42 -19.43
CA PRO A 288 30.85 -4.46 -20.12
C PRO A 288 29.56 -3.89 -20.73
N ALA A 289 29.32 -4.13 -22.02
CA ALA A 289 28.18 -3.57 -22.75
C ALA A 289 26.80 -3.97 -22.18
N TYR A 290 26.71 -5.13 -21.51
CA TYR A 290 25.49 -5.63 -20.90
C TYR A 290 25.26 -5.14 -19.46
N LEU A 291 26.23 -4.43 -18.85
CA LEU A 291 26.16 -4.03 -17.44
C LEU A 291 24.95 -3.13 -17.14
N GLY A 292 24.65 -2.18 -18.04
CA GLY A 292 23.50 -1.29 -17.91
C GLY A 292 22.18 -2.08 -17.86
N ALA A 293 21.97 -2.98 -18.83
CA ALA A 293 20.77 -3.81 -18.89
C ALA A 293 20.60 -4.72 -17.66
N ILE A 294 21.69 -5.34 -17.18
CA ILE A 294 21.65 -6.15 -15.95
C ILE A 294 21.30 -5.28 -14.74
N SER A 295 21.89 -4.09 -14.62
CA SER A 295 21.62 -3.17 -13.51
C SER A 295 20.15 -2.76 -13.46
N VAL A 296 19.57 -2.41 -14.60
CA VAL A 296 18.14 -2.08 -14.71
C VAL A 296 17.28 -3.25 -14.22
N PHE A 297 17.53 -4.46 -14.73
CA PHE A 297 16.78 -5.64 -14.31
C PHE A 297 16.89 -5.90 -12.80
N VAL A 298 18.10 -5.86 -12.23
CA VAL A 298 18.33 -6.07 -10.80
C VAL A 298 17.68 -4.96 -9.96
N CYS A 299 17.70 -3.71 -10.42
CA CYS A 299 17.06 -2.57 -9.75
C CYS A 299 15.54 -2.76 -9.64
N PHE A 300 14.87 -3.12 -10.74
CA PHE A 300 13.42 -3.36 -10.71
C PHE A 300 13.06 -4.60 -9.89
N MET A 301 13.83 -5.68 -9.99
CA MET A 301 13.62 -6.86 -9.15
C MET A 301 13.80 -6.54 -7.67
N ALA A 302 14.84 -5.78 -7.31
CA ALA A 302 15.06 -5.31 -5.94
C ALA A 302 13.88 -4.46 -5.44
N ALA A 303 13.35 -3.55 -6.27
CA ALA A 303 12.22 -2.69 -5.90
C ALA A 303 10.92 -3.48 -5.68
N VAL A 304 10.57 -4.41 -6.59
CA VAL A 304 9.37 -5.25 -6.47
C VAL A 304 9.46 -6.18 -5.26
N VAL A 305 10.60 -6.85 -5.06
CA VAL A 305 10.81 -7.74 -3.92
C VAL A 305 10.77 -6.95 -2.60
N SER A 306 11.39 -5.77 -2.55
CA SER A 306 11.37 -4.92 -1.34
C SER A 306 9.95 -4.51 -0.98
N LEU A 307 9.18 -4.00 -1.95
CA LEU A 307 7.78 -3.61 -1.73
C LEU A 307 6.92 -4.80 -1.29
N GLY A 308 7.07 -5.96 -1.94
CA GLY A 308 6.34 -7.18 -1.61
C GLY A 308 6.62 -7.68 -0.20
N ILE A 309 7.88 -7.70 0.23
CA ILE A 309 8.26 -8.06 1.60
C ILE A 309 7.70 -7.04 2.59
N SER A 310 7.84 -5.74 2.32
CA SER A 310 7.35 -4.68 3.22
C SER A 310 5.84 -4.75 3.44
N ILE A 311 5.04 -4.96 2.39
CA ILE A 311 3.59 -5.14 2.52
C ILE A 311 3.27 -6.41 3.33
N SER A 312 4.07 -7.47 3.21
CA SER A 312 3.83 -8.76 3.87
C SER A 312 4.18 -8.74 5.37
N ILE A 313 5.20 -7.98 5.79
CA ILE A 313 5.62 -7.91 7.19
C ILE A 313 4.82 -6.90 8.02
N VAL A 314 4.25 -5.87 7.39
CA VAL A 314 3.46 -4.85 8.08
C VAL A 314 2.08 -5.42 8.43
N PRO A 315 1.67 -5.42 9.71
CA PRO A 315 0.37 -5.95 10.09
C PRO A 315 -0.78 -5.18 9.43
N ARG A 316 -1.82 -5.90 9.00
CA ARG A 316 -2.94 -5.31 8.24
C ARG A 316 -3.77 -4.33 9.07
N GLN A 317 -3.99 -4.64 10.34
CA GLN A 317 -4.92 -3.94 11.23
C GLN A 317 -4.23 -2.88 12.10
N VAL A 318 -3.32 -2.09 11.54
CA VAL A 318 -2.70 -0.94 12.22
C VAL A 318 -3.37 0.37 11.82
N MET A 319 -2.94 1.49 12.40
CA MET A 319 -3.40 2.81 11.95
C MET A 319 -2.88 3.09 10.52
N PRO A 320 -3.66 3.77 9.67
CA PRO A 320 -3.30 4.07 8.28
C PRO A 320 -1.88 4.65 8.12
N TRP A 321 -1.51 5.60 8.97
CA TRP A 321 -0.19 6.23 8.96
C TRP A 321 0.93 5.30 9.44
N THR A 322 0.69 4.51 10.49
CA THR A 322 1.66 3.53 10.98
C THR A 322 2.00 2.51 9.88
N GLY A 323 0.97 1.99 9.21
CA GLY A 323 1.18 1.04 8.11
C GLY A 323 1.94 1.66 6.94
N LEU A 324 1.58 2.89 6.55
CA LEU A 324 2.25 3.61 5.46
C LEU A 324 3.73 3.87 5.77
N LEU A 325 4.03 4.37 6.97
CA LEU A 325 5.40 4.67 7.39
C LEU A 325 6.27 3.42 7.41
N LEU A 326 5.80 2.34 8.05
CA LEU A 326 6.53 1.08 8.10
C LEU A 326 6.73 0.48 6.70
N MET A 327 5.73 0.56 5.82
CA MET A 327 5.85 0.09 4.44
C MET A 327 6.99 0.82 3.73
N TYR A 328 7.05 2.16 3.78
CA TYR A 328 8.12 2.93 3.14
C TYR A 328 9.49 2.68 3.79
N GLU A 329 9.57 2.70 5.12
CA GLU A 329 10.80 2.47 5.86
C GLU A 329 11.44 1.14 5.46
N TRP A 330 10.65 0.07 5.46
CA TRP A 330 11.14 -1.26 5.10
C TRP A 330 11.37 -1.42 3.60
N THR A 331 10.57 -0.78 2.75
CA THR A 331 10.77 -0.85 1.29
C THR A 331 12.11 -0.24 0.94
N PHE A 332 12.39 0.95 1.47
CA PHE A 332 13.66 1.62 1.25
C PHE A 332 14.82 0.87 1.90
N SER A 333 14.67 0.39 3.13
CA SER A 333 15.74 -0.36 3.82
C SER A 333 16.14 -1.62 3.04
N ILE A 334 15.17 -2.43 2.62
CA ILE A 334 15.44 -3.67 1.86
C ILE A 334 15.99 -3.32 0.47
N PHE A 335 15.47 -2.28 -0.19
CA PHE A 335 15.96 -1.85 -1.50
C PHE A 335 17.41 -1.37 -1.43
N PHE A 336 17.74 -0.51 -0.46
CA PHE A 336 19.10 -0.02 -0.29
C PHE A 336 20.08 -1.12 0.06
N LEU A 337 19.68 -2.09 0.88
CA LEU A 337 20.51 -3.25 1.19
C LEU A 337 20.73 -4.14 -0.04
N SER A 338 19.66 -4.48 -0.77
CA SER A 338 19.73 -5.39 -1.91
C SER A 338 20.41 -4.77 -3.13
N PHE A 339 19.94 -3.62 -3.61
CA PHE A 339 20.53 -2.93 -4.75
C PHE A 339 21.91 -2.33 -4.40
N GLY A 340 22.09 -1.84 -3.17
CA GLY A 340 23.41 -1.40 -2.70
C GLY A 340 24.43 -2.54 -2.64
N ALA A 341 24.03 -3.74 -2.20
CA ALA A 341 24.89 -4.92 -2.27
C ALA A 341 25.26 -5.29 -3.71
N PHE A 342 24.31 -5.21 -4.64
CA PHE A 342 24.58 -5.38 -6.07
C PHE A 342 25.62 -4.36 -6.58
N LEU A 343 25.43 -3.06 -6.31
CA LEU A 343 26.39 -2.02 -6.71
C LEU A 343 27.79 -2.26 -6.09
N HIS A 344 27.84 -2.75 -4.85
CA HIS A 344 29.10 -3.13 -4.21
C HIS A 344 29.78 -4.33 -4.91
N LEU A 345 29.01 -5.33 -5.37
CA LEU A 345 29.54 -6.43 -6.18
C LEU A 345 30.07 -5.93 -7.53
N ILE A 346 29.38 -5.00 -8.17
CA ILE A 346 29.84 -4.37 -9.41
C ILE A 346 31.14 -3.57 -9.18
N TYR A 347 31.25 -2.85 -8.07
CA TYR A 347 32.50 -2.20 -7.66
C TYR A 347 33.65 -3.21 -7.48
N LEU A 348 33.40 -4.32 -6.79
CA LEU A 348 34.40 -5.39 -6.63
C LEU A 348 34.78 -6.04 -7.96
N TRP A 349 33.83 -6.16 -8.88
CA TRP A 349 34.10 -6.67 -10.23
C TRP A 349 35.03 -5.73 -10.99
N GLY A 350 34.73 -4.42 -11.05
CA GLY A 350 35.61 -3.43 -11.67
C GLY A 350 37.02 -3.45 -11.06
N LYS A 351 37.13 -3.68 -9.75
CA LYS A 351 38.43 -3.83 -9.07
C LYS A 351 39.21 -5.10 -9.46
N ARG A 352 38.54 -6.16 -9.92
CA ARG A 352 39.17 -7.44 -10.30
C ARG A 352 39.52 -7.53 -11.78
N GLU A 353 38.86 -6.74 -12.64
CA GLU A 353 38.93 -6.89 -14.10
C GLU A 353 40.31 -6.58 -14.71
N PRO A 354 41.08 -7.55 -15.24
CA PRO A 354 42.47 -7.36 -15.67
C PRO A 354 42.59 -6.30 -16.77
N GLY A 355 43.39 -5.25 -16.53
CA GLY A 355 43.73 -4.27 -17.56
C GLY A 355 44.78 -4.82 -18.52
N SER A 356 44.56 -4.69 -19.84
CA SER A 356 45.59 -4.97 -20.84
C SER A 356 46.81 -4.05 -20.65
N VAL A 357 47.97 -4.63 -20.91
CA VAL A 357 49.31 -4.05 -20.75
C VAL A 357 49.56 -2.95 -21.79
N SER A 358 50.04 -1.80 -21.31
CA SER A 358 50.90 -0.80 -21.96
C SER A 358 50.55 -0.24 -23.35
N SER A 359 50.39 1.09 -23.42
CA SER A 359 51.13 1.89 -24.41
C SER A 359 51.62 3.17 -23.74
N ARG A 360 52.94 3.38 -23.81
CA ARG A 360 53.70 4.53 -23.32
C ARG A 360 53.01 5.87 -23.64
N MET A 361 53.08 6.80 -22.70
CA MET A 361 52.90 8.22 -22.96
C MET A 361 54.17 8.92 -22.46
N ASP A 362 54.88 9.55 -23.39
CA ASP A 362 56.12 10.30 -23.14
C ASP A 362 55.85 11.52 -22.23
N PRO A 363 56.85 11.97 -21.45
CA PRO A 363 56.67 13.01 -20.44
C PRO A 363 56.68 14.40 -21.09
N ILE A 364 55.61 15.17 -20.90
CA ILE A 364 55.62 16.62 -21.15
C ILE A 364 55.18 17.32 -19.86
N ASP A 365 56.10 18.17 -19.41
CA ASP A 365 56.03 19.25 -18.43
C ASP A 365 55.56 18.97 -17.00
N SER A 366 56.58 18.86 -16.16
CA SER A 366 56.60 19.29 -14.78
C SER A 366 56.29 20.79 -14.66
N ASP A 367 55.10 21.15 -14.19
CA ASP A 367 54.97 22.16 -13.14
C ASP A 367 53.59 22.17 -12.45
N SER A 368 53.54 22.72 -11.24
CA SER A 368 52.38 22.81 -10.34
C SER A 368 52.14 21.64 -9.37
N ARG A 369 53.14 21.42 -8.51
CA ARG A 369 52.94 20.81 -7.18
C ARG A 369 52.26 21.84 -6.25
N LYS A 370 50.93 21.95 -6.29
CA LYS A 370 50.15 22.52 -5.17
C LYS A 370 49.19 21.45 -4.64
N GLY A 371 49.55 20.94 -3.46
CA GLY A 371 48.86 19.85 -2.79
C GLY A 371 47.43 20.21 -2.41
N TYR A 372 46.46 19.75 -3.20
CA TYR A 372 45.16 19.40 -2.67
C TYR A 372 45.28 18.02 -2.04
N ARG A 373 45.38 18.00 -0.71
CA ARG A 373 45.14 16.79 0.08
C ARG A 373 43.83 16.18 -0.41
N GLN A 374 43.93 14.90 -0.77
CA GLN A 374 42.90 14.00 -1.23
C GLN A 374 41.73 14.00 -0.24
N ALA A 375 40.81 14.95 -0.40
CA ALA A 375 39.55 14.94 0.31
C ALA A 375 38.76 13.74 -0.23
N SER A 376 38.38 12.84 0.67
CA SER A 376 37.43 11.76 0.43
C SER A 376 36.22 12.35 -0.32
N SER A 377 36.22 12.19 -1.65
CA SER A 377 35.11 12.55 -2.52
C SER A 377 33.92 11.68 -2.11
N CYS A 378 33.09 12.22 -1.21
CA CYS A 378 31.78 11.65 -0.95
C CYS A 378 31.05 11.65 -2.29
N ASP A 379 30.49 10.51 -2.68
CA ASP A 379 29.99 10.29 -4.03
C ASP A 379 28.64 11.02 -4.25
N ILE A 380 28.69 12.34 -4.43
CA ILE A 380 27.54 13.25 -4.52
C ILE A 380 26.54 12.79 -5.57
N VAL A 381 27.02 12.21 -6.67
CA VAL A 381 26.18 11.73 -7.77
C VAL A 381 25.39 10.48 -7.37
N THR A 382 25.98 9.57 -6.61
CA THR A 382 25.27 8.40 -6.06
C THR A 382 24.16 8.83 -5.11
N TRP A 383 24.41 9.85 -4.29
CA TRP A 383 23.39 10.46 -3.44
C TRP A 383 22.28 11.14 -4.24
N TYR A 384 22.62 11.86 -5.32
CA TYR A 384 21.63 12.52 -6.17
C TYR A 384 20.65 11.53 -6.80
N TYR A 385 21.16 10.44 -7.38
CA TYR A 385 20.31 9.39 -7.94
C TYR A 385 19.49 8.65 -6.89
N GLY A 386 20.10 8.30 -5.75
CA GLY A 386 19.41 7.65 -4.64
C GLY A 386 18.26 8.51 -4.06
N LEU A 387 18.53 9.79 -3.80
CA LEU A 387 17.53 10.74 -3.32
C LEU A 387 16.46 11.02 -4.37
N GLY A 388 16.82 11.11 -5.65
CA GLY A 388 15.86 11.26 -6.74
C GLY A 388 14.89 10.08 -6.85
N MET A 389 15.41 8.84 -6.73
CA MET A 389 14.57 7.64 -6.70
C MET A 389 13.62 7.64 -5.50
N ALA A 390 14.13 7.95 -4.30
CA ALA A 390 13.31 8.02 -3.09
C ALA A 390 12.25 9.14 -3.14
N PHE A 391 12.61 10.30 -3.67
CA PHE A 391 11.69 11.42 -3.87
C PHE A 391 10.57 11.05 -4.84
N LEU A 392 10.89 10.46 -6.00
CA LEU A 392 9.86 10.06 -6.97
C LEU A 392 8.99 8.92 -6.43
N ALA A 393 9.59 7.96 -5.70
CA ALA A 393 8.87 6.85 -5.08
C ALA A 393 7.89 7.31 -3.98
N THR A 394 8.15 8.43 -3.32
CA THR A 394 7.25 9.03 -2.32
C THR A 394 6.27 10.03 -2.94
N ALA A 395 6.73 10.85 -3.88
CA ALA A 395 5.91 11.86 -4.54
C ALA A 395 4.83 11.22 -5.40
N ALA A 396 5.16 10.22 -6.23
CA ALA A 396 4.21 9.63 -7.17
C ALA A 396 2.91 9.12 -6.51
N PRO A 397 2.95 8.34 -5.40
CA PRO A 397 1.74 7.92 -4.70
C PRO A 397 1.07 9.05 -3.91
N SER A 398 1.80 10.10 -3.53
CA SER A 398 1.29 11.21 -2.70
C SER A 398 0.64 12.34 -3.49
N LEU A 399 0.96 12.48 -4.78
CA LEU A 399 0.43 13.53 -5.65
C LEU A 399 -1.11 13.64 -5.64
N PRO A 400 -1.89 12.54 -5.68
CA PRO A 400 -3.34 12.65 -5.63
C PRO A 400 -3.87 13.29 -4.35
N CYS A 401 -3.22 13.00 -3.21
CA CYS A 401 -3.57 13.61 -1.92
C CYS A 401 -3.19 15.09 -1.89
N ILE A 402 -2.01 15.44 -2.41
CA ILE A 402 -1.52 16.84 -2.48
C ILE A 402 -2.48 17.71 -3.31
N PHE A 403 -3.01 17.18 -4.41
CA PHE A 403 -3.98 17.89 -5.27
C PHE A 403 -5.43 17.77 -4.78
N GLY A 404 -5.69 17.12 -3.65
CA GLY A 404 -7.05 16.95 -3.12
C GLY A 404 -7.97 16.10 -4.01
N ILE A 405 -7.41 15.27 -4.89
CA ILE A 405 -8.19 14.41 -5.78
C ILE A 405 -8.87 13.34 -4.93
N THR A 406 -10.19 13.27 -4.96
CA THR A 406 -10.98 12.26 -4.20
C THR A 406 -11.45 11.10 -5.08
N ALA A 407 -11.66 11.35 -6.36
CA ALA A 407 -12.12 10.35 -7.32
C ALA A 407 -11.07 9.25 -7.53
N LEU A 408 -11.43 8.00 -7.22
CA LEU A 408 -10.53 6.85 -7.26
C LEU A 408 -9.81 6.69 -8.60
N PHE A 409 -10.55 6.69 -9.72
CA PHE A 409 -9.95 6.46 -11.05
C PHE A 409 -8.94 7.55 -11.42
N MET A 410 -9.21 8.79 -11.01
CA MET A 410 -8.28 9.90 -11.20
C MET A 410 -7.04 9.76 -10.30
N ARG A 411 -7.21 9.29 -9.06
CA ARG A 411 -6.08 8.95 -8.17
C ARG A 411 -5.20 7.87 -8.81
N LEU A 412 -5.80 6.75 -9.22
CA LEU A 412 -5.10 5.64 -9.85
C LEU A 412 -4.39 6.06 -11.13
N GLY A 413 -5.05 6.86 -11.98
CA GLY A 413 -4.45 7.41 -13.20
C GLY A 413 -3.20 8.25 -12.89
N LEU A 414 -3.26 9.13 -11.89
CA LEU A 414 -2.12 9.95 -11.50
C LEU A 414 -0.99 9.13 -10.87
N MET A 415 -1.32 8.11 -10.06
CA MET A 415 -0.35 7.17 -9.52
C MET A 415 0.35 6.38 -10.64
N VAL A 416 -0.37 5.96 -11.68
CA VAL A 416 0.20 5.27 -12.85
C VAL A 416 1.17 6.19 -13.60
N VAL A 417 0.77 7.44 -13.88
CA VAL A 417 1.66 8.41 -14.53
C VAL A 417 2.92 8.66 -13.70
N GLY A 418 2.76 8.88 -12.38
CA GLY A 418 3.90 9.03 -11.46
C GLY A 418 4.80 7.78 -11.43
N GLY A 419 4.21 6.59 -11.48
CA GLY A 419 4.93 5.32 -11.56
C GLY A 419 5.73 5.15 -12.84
N LEU A 420 5.20 5.61 -13.99
CA LEU A 420 5.93 5.63 -15.26
C LEU A 420 7.13 6.58 -15.21
N ILE A 421 6.96 7.77 -14.62
CA ILE A 421 8.05 8.73 -14.43
C ILE A 421 9.14 8.15 -13.52
N LEU A 422 8.73 7.52 -12.41
CA LEU A 422 9.65 6.83 -11.50
C LEU A 422 10.40 5.71 -12.22
N ALA A 423 9.71 4.88 -13.00
CA ALA A 423 10.34 3.78 -13.74
C ALA A 423 11.37 4.28 -14.77
N ALA A 424 11.05 5.35 -15.50
CA ALA A 424 11.99 5.98 -16.43
C ALA A 424 13.23 6.52 -15.70
N PHE A 425 13.04 7.22 -14.57
CA PHE A 425 14.14 7.72 -13.76
C PHE A 425 14.99 6.59 -13.15
N MET A 426 14.37 5.53 -12.63
CA MET A 426 15.06 4.37 -12.07
C MET A 426 15.88 3.63 -13.13
N THR A 427 15.39 3.54 -14.35
CA THR A 427 16.11 2.95 -15.48
C THR A 427 17.42 3.72 -15.71
N TYR A 428 17.31 5.04 -15.88
CA TYR A 428 18.47 5.91 -16.06
C TYR A 428 19.43 5.90 -14.85
N ALA A 429 18.89 6.03 -13.64
CA ALA A 429 19.66 6.06 -12.41
C ALA A 429 20.44 4.76 -12.18
N SER A 430 19.80 3.59 -12.36
CA SER A 430 20.42 2.29 -12.11
C SER A 430 21.56 1.99 -13.08
N GLU A 431 21.40 2.31 -14.36
CA GLU A 431 22.46 2.19 -15.36
C GLU A 431 23.69 3.05 -14.99
N HIS A 432 23.46 4.34 -14.73
CA HIS A 432 24.52 5.27 -14.37
C HIS A 432 25.23 4.89 -13.07
N LEU A 433 24.48 4.43 -12.06
CA LEU A 433 25.03 3.97 -10.79
C LEU A 433 25.94 2.75 -10.97
N ALA A 434 25.52 1.74 -11.74
CA ALA A 434 26.32 0.53 -11.95
C ALA A 434 27.60 0.82 -12.75
N ILE A 435 27.50 1.59 -13.85
CA ILE A 435 28.66 1.99 -14.64
C ILE A 435 29.66 2.75 -13.77
N ARG A 436 29.18 3.70 -12.96
CA ARG A 436 30.01 4.48 -12.04
C ARG A 436 30.66 3.61 -10.97
N SER A 437 29.91 2.68 -10.36
CA SER A 437 30.45 1.74 -9.38
C SER A 437 31.57 0.88 -9.97
N PHE A 438 31.40 0.41 -11.21
CA PHE A 438 32.40 -0.38 -11.93
C PHE A 438 33.67 0.45 -12.22
N LEU A 439 33.51 1.65 -12.77
CA LEU A 439 34.63 2.57 -13.08
C LEU A 439 35.40 2.96 -11.81
N LYS A 440 34.70 3.26 -10.71
CA LYS A 440 35.32 3.53 -9.42
C LYS A 440 36.17 2.36 -8.92
N GLY A 441 35.72 1.12 -9.14
CA GLY A 441 36.50 -0.08 -8.84
C GLY A 441 37.79 -0.16 -9.67
N LEU A 442 37.74 0.18 -10.95
CA LEU A 442 38.91 0.24 -11.83
C LEU A 442 39.91 1.32 -11.40
N GLU A 443 39.43 2.51 -11.02
CA GLU A 443 40.25 3.65 -10.57
C GLU A 443 40.96 3.35 -9.24
N ASP A 444 40.25 2.80 -8.26
CA ASP A 444 40.81 2.44 -6.95
C ASP A 444 41.92 1.38 -7.10
N ARG A 445 41.79 0.46 -8.06
CA ARG A 445 42.88 -0.50 -8.35
C ARG A 445 44.13 0.22 -8.87
N ASN A 446 43.97 1.13 -9.82
CA ASN A 446 45.10 1.81 -10.47
C ASN A 446 45.87 2.69 -9.47
N THR A 447 45.17 3.36 -8.54
CA THR A 447 45.80 4.12 -7.45
C THR A 447 46.54 3.21 -6.46
N THR A 448 46.01 2.02 -6.16
CA THR A 448 46.69 1.05 -5.28
C THR A 448 48.00 0.52 -5.93
N ARG A 449 47.99 0.25 -7.25
CA ARG A 449 49.19 -0.15 -8.01
C ARG A 449 50.23 0.99 -8.14
N SER A 450 49.80 2.24 -8.29
CA SER A 450 50.69 3.40 -8.34
C SER A 450 51.44 3.63 -7.03
N ARG A 451 50.80 3.37 -5.87
CA ARG A 451 51.47 3.47 -4.56
C ARG A 451 52.46 2.34 -4.29
N SER A 452 52.23 1.13 -4.82
CA SER A 452 53.21 0.03 -4.71
C SER A 452 54.45 0.21 -5.57
N ALA A 453 54.43 1.10 -6.56
CA ALA A 453 55.57 1.37 -7.45
C ALA A 453 56.52 2.48 -6.91
N CYS A 454 56.23 3.08 -5.76
CA CYS A 454 57.01 4.18 -5.18
C CYS A 454 57.59 3.82 -3.79
N PHE A 455 58.04 2.57 -3.63
CA PHE A 455 58.85 2.09 -2.51
C PHE A 455 60.07 1.34 -3.07
N LEU A 456 60.93 2.07 -3.79
CA LEU A 456 62.31 1.70 -4.14
C LEU A 456 62.96 2.93 -4.80
N CYS A 457 63.31 3.89 -3.96
CA CYS A 457 64.43 4.83 -4.10
C CYS A 457 64.50 5.66 -2.81
#